data_AF-A0A1F7BEZ8-F1
#
_entry.id   AF-A0A1F7BEZ8-F1
#
_cell.length_a   1.000
_cell.length_b   1.000
_cell.length_c   1.000
_cell.angle_alpha   90.00
_cell.angle_beta   90.00
_cell.angle_gamma   90.00
#
_symmetry.space_group_name_H-M   'P 1'
#
loop_
_entity.id
_entity.type
_entity.pdbx_description
1 polymer ?
#
loop_
_entity_poly.entity_id
_entity_poly.type
_entity_poly.pdbx_seq_one_letter_code
_entity_poly.pdbx_strand_id
1 'polypeptide(L)' 'MSDFHSYNDEEGEMVSSVNVTLGPEWKGTLLRDFLTNFREWLRTVHGVDYEIDTMRRDQRGRLFMVFHFVECDSSEE' A
#
# COMPACT_ATOMS: atom_id res chain seq x y z
N MET A 1 17.54 1.89 -8.77
CA MET A 1 16.68 3.02 -9.19
C MET A 1 15.27 2.48 -9.21
N SER A 2 14.41 2.93 -8.29
CA SER A 2 12.99 2.54 -8.26
C SER A 2 12.22 3.65 -8.95
N ASP A 3 11.63 3.35 -10.10
CA ASP A 3 10.86 4.33 -10.88
C ASP A 3 9.50 4.55 -10.23
N PHE A 4 9.27 5.77 -9.74
CA PHE A 4 7.98 6.29 -9.34
C PHE A 4 7.26 6.75 -10.63
N HIS A 5 6.09 6.19 -10.94
CA HIS A 5 5.24 6.67 -12.03
C HIS A 5 3.99 7.29 -11.41
N SER A 6 3.97 8.62 -11.34
CA SER A 6 2.79 9.39 -10.98
C SER A 6 1.91 9.56 -12.23
N TYR A 7 0.74 8.93 -12.24
CA TYR A 7 -0.31 9.26 -13.21
C TYR A 7 -1.15 10.39 -12.60
N ASN A 8 -1.22 11.53 -13.29
CA ASN A 8 -2.15 12.62 -12.96
C ASN A 8 -3.41 12.42 -13.80
N ASP A 9 -4.53 12.05 -13.16
CA ASP A 9 -5.86 12.16 -13.75
C ASP A 9 -6.45 13.54 -13.39
N GLU A 10 -7.14 14.13 -14.35
CA GLU A 10 -7.64 15.50 -14.36
C GLU A 10 -8.77 15.68 -13.33
N GLU A 11 -8.45 16.15 -12.12
CA GLU A 11 -9.30 16.94 -11.18
C GLU A 11 -8.77 16.70 -9.75
N GLY A 12 -7.91 17.60 -9.23
CA GLY A 12 -7.81 17.94 -7.79
C GLY A 12 -7.56 16.87 -6.71
N GLU A 13 -7.55 15.57 -7.00
CA GLU A 13 -7.44 14.49 -6.02
C GLU A 13 -6.08 13.81 -6.17
N MET A 14 -5.25 13.93 -5.13
CA MET A 14 -4.08 13.06 -5.00
C MET A 14 -4.55 11.61 -5.02
N VAL A 15 -4.39 10.91 -6.15
CA VAL A 15 -4.50 9.46 -6.23
C VAL A 15 -3.34 8.88 -5.44
N SER A 16 -3.50 8.77 -4.13
CA SER A 16 -2.45 8.35 -3.20
C SER A 16 -2.36 6.82 -3.18
N SER A 17 -2.10 6.22 -4.34
CA SER A 17 -1.92 4.78 -4.47
C SER A 17 -0.46 4.41 -4.68
N VAL A 18 -0.04 3.27 -4.10
CA VAL A 18 1.29 2.69 -4.36
C VAL A 18 1.19 1.24 -4.77
N ASN A 19 1.87 0.92 -5.86
CA ASN A 19 2.01 -0.44 -6.37
C ASN A 19 3.24 -1.11 -5.76
N VAL A 20 3.06 -2.22 -5.07
CA VAL A 20 4.14 -2.99 -4.46
C VAL A 20 4.18 -4.38 -5.07
N THR A 21 5.36 -4.76 -5.56
CA THR A 21 5.64 -6.12 -6.03
C THR A 21 6.64 -6.78 -5.10
N LEU A 22 6.20 -7.84 -4.42
CA LEU A 22 7.00 -8.61 -3.50
C LEU A 22 7.38 -9.97 -4.10
N GLY A 23 8.53 -10.48 -3.68
CA GLY A 23 9.01 -11.81 -4.06
C GLY A 23 8.09 -12.96 -3.58
N PRO A 24 8.27 -14.18 -4.09
CA PRO A 24 7.45 -15.34 -3.73
C PRO A 24 7.56 -15.76 -2.26
N GLU A 25 8.62 -15.35 -1.56
CA GLU A 25 8.84 -15.58 -0.14
C GLU A 25 7.87 -14.82 0.76
N TRP A 26 7.27 -13.73 0.27
CA TRP A 26 6.35 -12.89 1.02
C TRP A 26 4.98 -13.55 1.17
N LYS A 27 4.85 -14.41 2.18
CA LYS A 27 3.62 -15.16 2.52
C LYS A 27 3.54 -15.42 4.02
N GLY A 28 2.34 -15.77 4.50
CA GLY A 28 2.12 -16.12 5.90
C GLY A 28 2.54 -15.01 6.86
N THR A 29 3.31 -15.36 7.87
CA THR A 29 3.79 -14.44 8.92
C THR A 29 4.63 -13.30 8.35
N LEU A 30 5.54 -13.56 7.40
CA LEU A 30 6.40 -12.52 6.82
C LEU A 30 5.61 -11.40 6.15
N LEU A 31 4.56 -11.75 5.40
CA LEU A 31 3.69 -10.76 4.77
C LEU A 31 2.88 -10.00 5.81
N ARG A 32 2.35 -10.70 6.83
CA ARG A 32 1.57 -10.08 7.91
C ARG A 32 2.39 -9.06 8.69
N ASP A 33 3.63 -9.39 9.05
CA ASP A 33 4.51 -8.51 9.81
C ASP A 33 4.83 -7.25 9.01
N PHE A 34 5.10 -7.39 7.71
CA PHE A 34 5.29 -6.25 6.82
C PHE A 34 4.07 -5.35 6.73
N LEU A 35 2.87 -5.91 6.49
CA LEU A 35 1.64 -5.12 6.40
C LEU A 35 1.35 -4.36 7.71
N THR A 36 1.67 -4.98 8.84
CA THR A 36 1.50 -4.38 10.18
C THR A 36 2.48 -3.21 10.37
N ASN A 37 3.77 -3.44 10.16
CA ASN A 37 4.80 -2.41 10.31
C ASN A 37 4.60 -1.26 9.31
N PHE A 38 4.17 -1.57 8.08
CA PHE A 38 3.91 -0.58 7.04
C PHE A 38 2.71 0.30 7.42
N ARG A 39 1.63 -0.29 7.94
CA ARG A 39 0.47 0.46 8.45
C ARG A 39 0.85 1.38 9.60
N GLU A 40 1.61 0.87 10.57
CA GLU A 40 2.06 1.66 11.71
C GLU A 40 2.94 2.84 11.28
N TRP A 41 3.87 2.60 10.36
CA TRP A 41 4.72 3.66 9.80
C TRP A 41 3.90 4.71 9.05
N LEU A 42 2.96 4.31 8.20
CA LEU A 42 2.08 5.24 7.48
C LEU A 42 1.26 6.10 8.43
N ARG A 43 0.65 5.49 9.46
CA ARG A 43 -0.12 6.22 10.46
C ARG A 43 0.75 7.20 11.25
N THR A 44 1.96 6.79 11.63
CA THR A 44 2.87 7.60 12.47
C THR A 44 3.51 8.75 11.71
N VAL A 45 3.97 8.51 10.47
CA VAL A 45 4.75 9.48 9.70
C VAL A 45 3.85 10.36 8.82
N HIS A 46 2.78 9.79 8.30
CA HIS A 46 1.94 10.45 7.29
C HIS A 46 0.52 10.73 7.79
N GLY A 47 0.10 10.18 8.94
CA GLY A 47 -1.27 10.37 9.45
C GLY A 47 -2.34 9.71 8.57
N VAL A 48 -1.94 8.78 7.71
CA VAL A 48 -2.83 8.08 6.78
C VAL A 48 -2.79 6.57 7.05
N ASP A 49 -3.87 5.89 6.71
CA ASP A 49 -3.92 4.43 6.59
C ASP A 49 -3.92 4.04 5.12
N TYR A 50 -4.13 2.75 4.85
CA TYR A 50 -4.37 2.22 3.53
C TYR A 50 -5.47 1.18 3.51
N GLU A 51 -6.09 1.08 2.34
CA GLU A 51 -6.87 -0.05 1.89
C GLU A 51 -6.08 -0.80 0.80
N ILE A 52 -6.37 -2.10 0.61
CA ILE A 52 -5.74 -2.88 -0.45
C ILE A 52 -6.78 -3.14 -1.54
N ASP A 53 -6.69 -2.38 -2.64
CA ASP A 53 -7.61 -2.50 -3.77
C ASP A 53 -7.40 -3.81 -4.54
N THR A 54 -6.15 -4.26 -4.64
CA THR A 54 -5.79 -5.45 -5.41
C THR A 54 -4.72 -6.22 -4.67
N MET A 55 -4.93 -7.54 -4.57
CA MET A 55 -3.91 -8.48 -4.13
C MET A 55 -3.94 -9.71 -5.03
N ARG A 56 -2.87 -9.94 -5.79
CA ARG A 56 -2.76 -11.10 -6.70
C ARG A 56 -1.36 -11.66 -6.74
N ARG A 57 -1.24 -12.97 -6.99
CA ARG A 57 0.04 -13.60 -7.31
C ARG A 57 0.17 -13.85 -8.79
N ASP A 58 1.35 -13.60 -9.34
CA ASP A 58 1.66 -14.00 -10.72
C ASP A 58 2.04 -15.49 -10.79
N GLN A 59 2.26 -15.98 -12.01
CA GLN A 59 2.66 -17.38 -12.27
C GLN A 59 4.02 -17.74 -11.65
N ARG A 60 4.85 -16.75 -11.30
CA ARG A 60 6.15 -16.93 -10.65
C ARG A 60 6.04 -16.83 -9.12
N GLY A 61 4.81 -16.70 -8.60
CA GLY A 61 4.51 -16.59 -7.17
C GLY A 61 4.73 -15.20 -6.58
N ARG A 62 5.12 -14.19 -7.37
CA ARG A 62 5.32 -12.82 -6.90
C ARG A 62 3.98 -12.19 -6.52
N LEU A 63 3.94 -11.50 -5.40
CA LEU A 63 2.74 -10.86 -4.88
C LEU A 63 2.67 -9.41 -5.37
N PHE A 64 1.63 -9.07 -6.11
CA PHE A 64 1.30 -7.71 -6.52
C PHE A 64 0.20 -7.16 -5.63
N MET A 65 0.45 -6.01 -5.01
CA MET A 65 -0.49 -5.29 -4.17
C MET A 65 -0.62 -3.84 -4.62
N VAL A 66 -1.84 -3.34 -4.62
CA VAL A 66 -2.14 -1.92 -4.81
C VAL A 66 -2.68 -1.42 -3.49
N PHE A 67 -1.95 -0.50 -2.86
CA PHE A 67 -2.38 0.19 -1.64
C PHE A 67 -3.02 1.51 -2.03
N HIS A 68 -4.19 1.81 -1.49
CA HIS A 68 -4.87 3.09 -1.62
C HIS A 68 -4.81 3.79 -0.26
N PHE A 69 -4.17 4.96 -0.17
CA PHE A 69 -4.04 5.66 1.10
C PHE A 69 -5.32 6.43 1.43
N VAL A 70 -5.76 6.29 2.68
CA VAL A 70 -6.97 6.93 3.20
C VAL A 70 -6.59 7.75 4.42
N GLU A 71 -7.22 8.91 4.61
CA GLU A 71 -7.03 9.68 5.83
C GLU A 71 -7.46 8.83 7.04
N CYS A 72 -6.67 8.88 8.12
CA CYS A 72 -7.14 8.31 9.37
C CYS A 72 -8.28 9.18 9.90
N ASP A 73 -9.49 8.63 9.97
CA ASP A 73 -10.62 9.29 10.63
C ASP A 73 -10.18 9.69 12.04
N SER A 74 -9.97 11.00 12.24
CA SER A 74 -9.71 11.60 13.54
C SER A 74 -11.02 11.84 14.31
N SER A 75 -12.05 11.04 14.01
CA SER A 75 -13.44 11.24 14.44
C SER A 75 -13.83 10.27 15.56
N GLU A 76 -13.07 10.24 16.65
CA GLU A 76 -13.51 9.73 17.95
C GLU A 76 -12.89 10.61 19.05
N GLU A 77 -13.48 11.80 19.26
CA GLU A 77 -13.39 12.58 20.52
C GLU A 77 -14.53 12.19 21.48
#